data_AF-A0A820B8Z4-F1
#
_entry.id   AF-A0A820B8Z4-F1
#
_cell.length_a   1.000
_cell.length_b   1.000
_cell.length_c   1.000
_cell.angle_alpha   90.00
_cell.angle_beta   90.00
_cell.angle_gamma   90.00
#
_symmetry.space_group_name_H-M   'P 1'
#
loop_
_entity.id
_entity.type
_entity.pdbx_description
1 polymer ?
#
loop_
_entity_poly.entity_id
_entity_poly.type
_entity_poly.pdbx_seq_one_letter_code
_entity_poly.pdbx_strand_id
1 'polypeptide(L)'
;MSSCYILLGISSSNSLTGQLFVYNTGSTAWLTGPFVTQNTWTHISLTYSSGNGYTLYVDGVLFGSTGTASYPWSGTFAYLFIGYPASCSGSANGYYQGYVDELYIYNRELSQTDVTSLANP
;
A
#
# COMPACT_ATOMS: atom_id res chain seq x y z
N MET A 1 11.61 16.46 13.95
CA MET A 1 10.20 16.30 13.51
C MET A 1 10.12 14.94 12.87
N SER A 2 9.41 14.00 13.48
CA SER A 2 9.31 12.62 13.01
C SER A 2 8.48 12.62 11.72
N SER A 3 9.10 12.37 10.58
CA SER A 3 8.38 12.22 9.31
C SER A 3 7.46 11.00 9.42
N CYS A 4 6.18 11.16 9.10
CA CYS A 4 5.26 10.03 9.00
C CYS A 4 5.19 9.57 7.54
N TYR A 5 5.11 8.26 7.35
CA TYR A 5 5.22 7.61 6.04
C TYR A 5 3.97 6.78 5.79
N ILE A 6 3.22 7.18 4.78
CA ILE A 6 2.17 6.34 4.21
C ILE A 6 2.86 5.59 3.08
N LEU A 7 2.73 4.26 3.02
CA LEU A 7 3.24 3.44 1.92
C LEU A 7 2.10 3.06 0.99
N LEU A 8 1.05 2.50 1.58
CA LEU A 8 -0.19 2.13 0.92
C LEU A 8 -1.34 2.83 1.66
N GLY A 9 -2.23 3.46 0.91
CA GLY A 9 -3.44 4.07 1.42
C GLY A 9 -4.65 3.67 0.61
N ILE A 10 -5.83 3.89 1.20
CA ILE A 10 -7.12 3.79 0.53
C ILE A 10 -7.93 5.03 0.89
N SER A 11 -8.56 5.66 -0.11
CA SER A 11 -9.49 6.77 0.13
C SER A 11 -10.87 6.42 -0.44
N SER A 12 -11.93 6.86 0.22
CA SER A 12 -13.29 6.70 -0.30
C SER A 12 -13.52 7.70 -1.43
N SER A 13 -13.82 7.22 -2.63
CA SER A 13 -14.24 8.07 -3.74
C SER A 13 -15.75 8.34 -3.75
N ASN A 14 -16.53 7.41 -3.19
CA ASN A 14 -17.98 7.47 -2.98
C ASN A 14 -18.38 6.45 -1.90
N SER A 15 -19.68 6.20 -1.70
CA SER A 15 -20.18 5.27 -0.68
C SER A 15 -20.08 3.77 -1.02
N LEU A 16 -19.51 3.40 -2.17
CA LEU A 16 -19.46 2.01 -2.65
C LEU A 16 -18.05 1.54 -3.00
N THR A 17 -17.11 2.46 -3.25
CA THR A 17 -15.75 2.13 -3.66
C THR A 17 -14.70 2.95 -2.92
N GLY A 18 -13.55 2.32 -2.65
CA GLY A 18 -12.33 2.99 -2.24
C GLY A 18 -11.27 2.91 -3.33
N GLN A 19 -10.43 3.93 -3.47
CA GLN A 19 -9.30 3.93 -4.41
C GLN A 19 -7.99 3.70 -3.66
N LEU A 20 -7.16 2.80 -4.17
CA LEU A 20 -5.83 2.53 -3.62
C LEU A 20 -4.81 3.57 -4.07
N PHE A 21 -3.83 3.85 -3.22
CA PHE A 21 -2.72 4.76 -3.53
C PHE A 21 -1.42 4.24 -2.95
N VAL A 22 -0.35 4.34 -3.73
CA VAL A 22 1.02 4.11 -3.26
C VAL A 22 1.73 5.45 -3.16
N TYR A 23 2.38 5.68 -2.03
CA TYR A 23 3.12 6.91 -1.75
C TYR A 23 4.60 6.59 -1.58
N ASN A 24 5.47 7.45 -2.11
CA ASN A 24 6.90 7.37 -1.81
C ASN A 24 7.19 8.17 -0.53
N THR A 25 6.89 9.48 -0.52
CA THR A 25 7.13 10.35 0.63
C THR A 25 5.98 11.33 0.86
N GLY A 26 5.46 11.43 2.08
CA GLY A 26 4.41 12.40 2.41
C GLY A 26 3.05 12.06 1.78
N SER A 27 2.31 13.07 1.30
CA SER A 27 0.90 12.95 0.91
C SER A 27 0.62 12.87 -0.58
N THR A 28 1.64 12.91 -1.45
CA THR A 28 1.44 12.84 -2.92
C THR A 28 1.60 11.40 -3.40
N ALA A 29 0.54 10.85 -4.02
CA ALA A 29 0.57 9.51 -4.56
C ALA A 29 1.49 9.42 -5.78
N TRP A 30 2.30 8.37 -5.84
CA TRP A 30 3.18 8.05 -6.97
C TRP A 30 2.53 7.07 -7.93
N LEU A 31 1.69 6.18 -7.40
CA LEU A 31 0.84 5.29 -8.18
C LEU A 31 -0.58 5.40 -7.65
N THR A 32 -1.49 5.76 -8.55
CA THR A 32 -2.93 5.74 -8.30
C THR A 32 -3.46 4.38 -8.72
N GLY A 33 -3.89 3.60 -7.73
CA GLY A 33 -4.40 2.24 -7.88
C GLY A 33 -5.82 2.17 -8.42
N PRO A 34 -6.35 0.95 -8.58
CA PRO A 34 -7.72 0.73 -8.98
C PRO A 34 -8.69 1.06 -7.84
N PHE A 35 -9.98 1.10 -8.20
CA PHE A 35 -11.05 1.08 -7.21
C PHE A 35 -11.27 -0.34 -6.70
N VAL A 36 -11.49 -0.47 -5.40
CA VAL A 36 -11.93 -1.69 -4.73
C VAL A 36 -13.34 -1.50 -4.19
N THR A 37 -14.14 -2.55 -4.25
CA THR A 37 -15.55 -2.54 -3.85
C THR A 37 -15.67 -2.71 -2.33
N GLN A 38 -16.52 -1.91 -1.69
CA GLN A 38 -16.79 -2.05 -0.27
C GLN A 38 -17.51 -3.37 0.05
N ASN A 39 -17.26 -3.92 1.23
CA ASN A 39 -17.84 -5.18 1.74
C ASN A 39 -17.44 -6.43 0.92
N THR A 40 -16.33 -6.37 0.20
CA THR A 40 -15.73 -7.49 -0.51
C THR A 40 -14.29 -7.68 -0.02
N TRP A 41 -13.89 -8.92 0.22
CA TRP A 41 -12.47 -9.23 0.47
C TRP A 41 -11.66 -8.97 -0.79
N THR A 42 -10.58 -8.23 -0.65
CA THR A 42 -9.65 -7.92 -1.74
C THR A 42 -8.25 -8.20 -1.25
N HIS A 43 -7.52 -9.04 -1.97
CA HIS A 43 -6.11 -9.28 -1.68
C HIS A 43 -5.27 -8.16 -2.30
N ILE A 44 -4.42 -7.52 -1.50
CA ILE A 44 -3.58 -6.40 -1.96
C ILE A 44 -2.13 -6.70 -1.60
N SER A 45 -1.23 -6.59 -2.58
CA SER A 45 0.20 -6.69 -2.35
C SER A 45 0.92 -5.49 -2.92
N LEU A 46 1.84 -4.93 -2.12
CA LEU A 46 2.78 -3.90 -2.55
C LEU A 46 4.19 -4.46 -2.41
N THR A 47 4.92 -4.57 -3.51
CA THR A 47 6.32 -4.99 -3.51
C THR A 47 7.22 -3.81 -3.85
N TYR A 48 8.50 -3.93 -3.51
CA TYR A 48 9.49 -2.92 -3.87
C TYR A 48 10.84 -3.55 -4.21
N SER A 49 11.46 -3.06 -5.28
CA SER A 49 12.90 -3.16 -5.51
C SER A 49 13.43 -1.87 -6.13
N SER A 50 14.73 -1.63 -6.07
CA SER A 50 15.32 -0.45 -6.74
C SER A 50 15.14 -0.50 -8.26
N GLY A 51 15.06 -1.69 -8.86
CA GLY A 51 14.89 -1.89 -10.30
C GLY A 51 13.47 -1.58 -10.77
N ASN A 52 12.47 -2.10 -10.06
CA ASN A 52 11.06 -1.99 -10.43
C ASN A 52 10.31 -0.87 -9.69
N GLY A 53 10.94 -0.25 -8.69
CA GLY A 53 10.28 0.66 -7.76
C GLY A 53 9.16 -0.05 -7.01
N TYR A 54 8.09 0.68 -6.71
CA TYR A 54 6.90 0.10 -6.10
C TYR A 54 6.04 -0.59 -7.14
N THR A 55 5.60 -1.80 -6.85
CA THR A 55 4.71 -2.58 -7.72
C THR A 55 3.46 -3.01 -6.95
N LEU A 56 2.29 -2.59 -7.44
CA LEU A 56 1.00 -2.88 -6.83
C LEU A 56 0.33 -4.05 -7.55
N TYR A 57 -0.19 -4.98 -6.76
CA TYR A 57 -1.01 -6.11 -7.21
C TYR A 57 -2.34 -6.10 -6.47
N VAL A 58 -3.41 -6.46 -7.18
CA VAL A 58 -4.76 -6.58 -6.63
C VAL A 58 -5.34 -7.92 -7.07
N ASP A 59 -5.87 -8.70 -6.13
CA ASP A 59 -6.41 -10.04 -6.33
C ASP A 59 -5.45 -10.97 -7.09
N GLY A 60 -4.16 -10.83 -6.78
CA GLY A 60 -3.11 -11.67 -7.35
C GLY A 60 -2.65 -11.25 -8.74
N VAL A 61 -3.15 -10.14 -9.29
CA VAL A 61 -2.82 -9.64 -10.65
C VAL A 61 -2.04 -8.33 -10.56
N LEU A 62 -0.98 -8.20 -11.36
CA LEU A 62 -0.24 -6.94 -11.50
C LEU A 62 -1.17 -5.81 -11.96
N PHE A 63 -1.26 -4.76 -11.15
CA PHE A 63 -1.95 -3.54 -11.52
C PHE A 63 -1.00 -2.57 -12.23
N GLY A 64 0.16 -2.29 -11.62
CA GLY A 64 1.10 -1.32 -12.15
C GLY A 64 2.31 -1.11 -11.26
N SER A 65 3.28 -0.37 -11.79
CA SER A 65 4.55 -0.08 -11.13
C SER A 65 4.97 1.37 -11.37
N THR A 66 5.70 1.94 -10.43
CA THR A 66 6.32 3.27 -10.58
C THR A 66 7.51 3.28 -11.54
N GLY A 67 8.01 2.10 -11.95
CA GLY A 67 9.32 1.95 -12.56
C GLY A 67 10.45 2.21 -11.56
N THR A 68 11.70 2.15 -12.04
CA THR A 68 12.91 2.36 -11.23
C THR A 68 12.77 3.58 -10.31
N ALA A 69 12.79 3.32 -9.01
CA ALA A 69 12.62 4.33 -7.98
C ALA A 69 13.55 4.03 -6.80
N SER A 70 14.08 5.07 -6.19
CA SER A 70 14.78 4.96 -4.92
C SER A 70 13.78 5.04 -3.77
N TYR A 71 13.96 4.16 -2.78
CA TYR A 71 13.35 4.28 -1.47
C TYR A 71 14.28 5.09 -0.57
N PRO A 72 13.93 6.36 -0.24
CA PRO A 72 14.89 7.28 0.37
C PRO A 72 15.26 6.95 1.83
N TRP A 73 14.63 5.96 2.46
CA TRP A 73 14.85 5.65 3.89
C TRP A 73 15.23 4.22 4.20
N SER A 74 15.86 3.52 3.25
CA SER A 74 16.53 2.26 3.53
C SER A 74 17.46 2.39 4.74
N GLY A 75 17.35 1.47 5.71
CA GLY A 75 18.19 1.49 6.92
C GLY A 75 17.69 2.39 8.06
N THR A 76 16.48 2.96 7.95
CA THR A 76 15.86 3.75 9.03
C THR A 76 14.86 2.90 9.82
N PHE A 77 14.85 3.03 11.15
CA PHE A 77 13.80 2.44 11.98
C PHE A 77 12.53 3.29 11.93
N ALA A 78 11.39 2.65 11.69
CA ALA A 78 10.08 3.29 11.68
C ALA A 78 9.05 2.41 12.38
N TYR A 79 8.04 3.05 12.97
CA TYR A 79 6.85 2.35 13.46
C TYR A 79 5.95 1.98 12.27
N LEU A 80 5.44 0.75 12.29
CA LEU A 80 4.43 0.30 11.35
C LEU A 80 3.03 0.58 11.93
N PHE A 81 2.19 1.25 11.14
CA PHE A 81 0.79 1.49 11.46
C PHE A 81 -0.09 0.82 10.41
N ILE A 82 -1.19 0.21 10.85
CA ILE A 82 -2.17 -0.43 9.98
C ILE A 82 -3.53 0.18 10.30
N GLY A 83 -4.23 0.63 9.26
CA GLY A 83 -5.55 1.27 9.38
C GLY A 83 -5.56 2.63 10.10
N TYR A 84 -4.39 3.12 10.52
CA TYR A 84 -4.22 4.42 11.15
C TYR A 84 -3.31 5.28 10.29
N PRO A 85 -3.79 6.41 9.73
CA PRO A 85 -2.91 7.34 9.06
C PRO A 85 -2.04 8.00 10.13
N ALA A 86 -0.75 7.63 10.19
CA ALA A 86 0.20 8.33 11.04
C ALA A 86 0.20 9.82 10.62
N SER A 87 -0.41 10.69 11.43
CA SER A 87 -0.64 12.07 10.99
C SER A 87 0.71 12.81 10.97
N CYS A 88 1.14 13.27 9.79
CA CYS A 88 2.27 14.19 9.66
C CYS A 88 1.97 15.59 10.26
N SER A 89 0.69 15.92 10.48
CA SER A 89 0.20 17.29 10.71
C SER A 89 -0.69 17.47 11.96
N GLY A 90 -0.84 16.43 12.80
CA GLY A 90 -1.55 16.52 14.08
C GLY A 90 -3.07 16.26 14.04
N SER A 91 -3.65 16.02 12.87
CA SER A 91 -5.06 15.64 12.71
C SER A 91 -5.17 14.33 11.93
N ALA A 92 -5.26 13.20 12.65
CA ALA A 92 -5.59 11.91 12.05
C ALA A 92 -7.10 11.84 11.78
N ASN A 93 -7.51 12.37 10.63
CA ASN A 93 -8.85 12.15 10.09
C ASN A 93 -8.76 11.06 9.02
N GLY A 94 -9.67 10.08 9.04
CA GLY A 94 -9.74 9.02 8.02
C GLY A 94 -9.07 7.69 8.43
N TYR A 95 -9.48 7.13 9.56
CA TYR A 95 -9.12 5.75 9.92
C TYR A 95 -9.74 4.75 8.95
N TYR A 96 -9.02 3.67 8.69
CA TYR A 96 -9.59 2.56 7.94
C TYR A 96 -10.73 1.93 8.74
N GLN A 97 -11.88 1.76 8.09
CA GLN A 97 -13.07 1.13 8.65
C GLN A 97 -13.37 -0.14 7.85
N GLY A 98 -12.76 -1.24 8.27
CA GLY A 98 -12.91 -2.54 7.63
C GLY A 98 -12.13 -3.62 8.38
N TYR A 99 -12.11 -4.82 7.80
CA TYR A 99 -11.36 -5.94 8.32
C TYR A 99 -10.03 -6.07 7.56
N VAL A 100 -8.99 -6.48 8.29
CA VAL A 100 -7.69 -6.88 7.72
C VAL A 100 -7.43 -8.29 8.24
N ASP A 101 -7.03 -9.17 7.35
CA ASP A 101 -6.64 -10.53 7.69
C ASP A 101 -5.38 -10.91 6.90
N GLU A 102 -4.64 -11.91 7.37
CA GLU A 102 -3.48 -12.48 6.70
C GLU A 102 -2.39 -11.45 6.31
N LEU A 103 -1.93 -10.68 7.30
CA LEU A 103 -0.88 -9.68 7.10
C LEU A 103 0.51 -10.30 7.04
N TYR A 104 1.19 -10.11 5.90
CA TYR A 104 2.58 -10.53 5.68
C TYR A 104 3.50 -9.36 5.36
N ILE A 105 4.76 -9.46 5.82
CA ILE A 105 5.84 -8.53 5.47
C ILE A 105 7.07 -9.35 5.06
N TYR A 106 7.63 -9.02 3.90
CA TYR A 106 8.79 -9.70 3.34
C TYR A 106 9.99 -8.76 3.22
N ASN A 107 11.19 -9.31 3.36
CA ASN A 107 12.45 -8.60 3.19
C ASN A 107 12.99 -8.66 1.74
N ARG A 108 12.13 -9.01 0.77
CA ARG A 108 12.46 -9.12 -0.66
C ARG A 108 11.27 -8.71 -1.50
N GLU A 109 11.53 -8.35 -2.74
CA GLU A 109 10.48 -8.24 -3.76
C GLU A 109 9.85 -9.61 -3.99
N LEU A 110 8.52 -9.68 -3.95
CA LEU A 110 7.77 -10.88 -4.36
C LEU A 110 7.58 -10.87 -5.88
N SER A 111 7.66 -12.05 -6.48
CA SER A 111 7.34 -12.23 -7.89
C SER A 111 5.82 -12.27 -8.12
N GLN A 112 5.40 -12.11 -9.37
CA GLN A 112 4.01 -12.32 -9.77
C GLN A 112 3.48 -13.68 -9.32
N THR A 113 4.28 -14.75 -9.45
CA THR A 113 3.89 -16.10 -9.02
C THR A 113 3.67 -16.18 -7.51
N ASP A 114 4.58 -15.62 -6.70
CA ASP A 114 4.44 -15.57 -5.25
C ASP A 114 3.12 -14.88 -4.85
N VAL A 115 2.84 -13.73 -5.46
CA VAL A 115 1.65 -12.92 -5.19
C VAL A 115 0.36 -13.64 -5.61
N THR A 116 0.36 -14.32 -6.77
CA THR A 116 -0.81 -15.10 -7.21
C THR A 116 -1.11 -16.26 -6.26
N SER A 117 -0.07 -16.92 -5.72
CA SER A 117 -0.25 -17.97 -4.71
C SER A 117 -0.82 -17.43 -3.41
N LEU A 118 -0.41 -16.25 -2.96
CA LEU A 118 -0.95 -15.62 -1.74
C LEU A 118 -2.40 -15.15 -1.90
N ALA A 119 -2.79 -14.73 -3.11
CA ALA A 119 -4.15 -14.25 -3.38
C ALA A 119 -5.22 -15.35 -3.39
N ASN A 120 -4.80 -16.61 -3.59
CA ASN A 120 -5.68 -17.78 -3.61
C ASN A 120 -5.11 -18.85 -2.66
N PRO A 121 -5.14 -18.58 -1.34
CA PRO A 121 -4.51 -19.45 -0.34
C PRO A 121 -5.14 -20.85 -0.29
#